data_AF-A0A4Q1B6T5-F1
#
_entry.id   AF-A0A4Q1B6T5-F1
#
_cell.length_a   1.000
_cell.length_b   1.000
_cell.length_c   1.000
_cell.angle_alpha   90.00
_cell.angle_beta   90.00
_cell.angle_gamma   90.00
#
_symmetry.space_group_name_H-M   'P 1'
#
loop_
_entity.id
_entity.type
_entity.pdbx_description
1 polymer ?
#
loop_
_entity_poly.entity_id
_entity_poly.type
_entity_poly.pdbx_seq_one_letter_code
_entity_poly.pdbx_strand_id
1 'polypeptide(L)'
;MSLLVILYLALYLIVSYLSIYRFNMKITQILRIIFGIGIFLFLASAFMFLGFKGYLIISLVFFLIANIEITAFKHSRNDQKALLILNMFTIAITLLIIISSFVYL
;
A
#
# COMPACT_ATOMS: atom_id res chain seq x y z
N MET A 1 3.39 -6.42 -16.76
CA MET A 1 2.40 -5.60 -16.03
C MET A 1 2.97 -4.96 -14.76
N SER A 2 4.18 -5.36 -14.38
CA SER A 2 4.98 -4.91 -13.25
C SER A 2 5.17 -3.38 -13.17
N LEU A 3 5.47 -2.70 -14.28
CA LEU A 3 5.68 -1.24 -14.27
C LEU A 3 4.43 -0.45 -13.81
N LEU A 4 3.24 -0.85 -14.26
CA LEU A 4 1.98 -0.21 -13.86
C LEU A 4 1.69 -0.42 -12.38
N VAL A 5 1.94 -1.63 -11.86
CA VAL A 5 1.79 -1.93 -10.42
C VAL A 5 2.76 -1.08 -9.59
N ILE A 6 4.02 -0.96 -10.01
CA ILE A 6 5.03 -0.16 -9.31
C ILE A 6 4.66 1.33 -9.34
N LEU A 7 4.16 1.85 -10.47
CA LEU A 7 3.70 3.23 -10.57
C LEU A 7 2.50 3.49 -9.64
N TYR A 8 1.52 2.59 -9.62
CA TYR A 8 0.36 2.69 -8.74
C TYR A 8 0.78 2.61 -7.26
N LEU A 9 1.70 1.70 -6.94
CA LEU A 9 2.28 1.54 -5.60
C LEU A 9 2.97 2.83 -5.15
N ALA A 10 3.79 3.43 -6.00
CA ALA A 10 4.46 4.69 -5.71
C ALA A 10 3.45 5.83 -5.48
N LEU A 11 2.42 5.95 -6.33
CA LEU A 11 1.35 6.93 -6.15
C LEU A 11 0.63 6.74 -4.82
N TYR A 12 0.27 5.50 -4.49
CA TYR A 12 -0.40 5.18 -3.23
C TYR A 12 0.47 5.55 -2.01
N LEU A 13 1.77 5.24 -2.04
CA LEU A 13 2.70 5.61 -0.97
C LEU A 13 2.86 7.12 -0.81
N ILE A 14 2.96 7.86 -1.93
CA ILE A 14 3.05 9.33 -1.91
C ILE A 14 1.78 9.94 -1.32
N VAL A 15 0.60 9.53 -1.79
CA VAL A 15 -0.69 10.00 -1.27
C VAL A 15 -0.83 9.66 0.21
N SER A 16 -0.42 8.46 0.61
CA SER A 16 -0.45 8.02 2.01
C SER A 16 0.46 8.87 2.90
N TYR A 17 1.70 9.11 2.48
CA TYR A 17 2.63 9.97 3.20
C TYR A 17 2.08 11.39 3.38
N LEU A 18 1.60 11.99 2.27
CA LEU A 18 1.02 13.32 2.30
C LEU A 18 -0.19 13.40 3.24
N SER A 19 -1.08 12.40 3.17
CA SER A 19 -2.29 12.35 4.01
C SER A 19 -1.97 12.18 5.50
N ILE A 20 -0.99 11.36 5.85
CA ILE A 20 -0.66 11.06 7.25
C ILE A 20 0.14 12.19 7.88
N TYR A 21 1.21 12.64 7.23
CA TYR A 21 2.23 13.47 7.88
C TYR A 21 2.13 14.96 7.56
N ARG A 22 1.55 15.33 6.42
CA ARG A 22 1.59 16.73 5.94
C ARG A 22 0.24 17.41 5.90
N PHE A 23 -0.77 16.71 5.41
CA PHE A 23 -2.09 17.25 5.12
C PHE A 23 -3.14 16.35 5.74
N ASN A 24 -3.27 16.34 7.08
CA ASN A 24 -4.25 15.53 7.79
C ASN A 24 -5.68 16.10 7.66
N MET A 25 -6.18 16.17 6.43
CA MET A 25 -7.51 16.64 6.06
C MET A 25 -8.38 15.46 5.62
N LYS A 26 -9.68 15.50 5.92
CA LYS A 26 -10.65 14.45 5.54
C LYS A 26 -10.57 14.07 4.05
N ILE A 27 -10.39 15.05 3.17
CA ILE A 27 -10.27 14.81 1.71
C ILE A 27 -9.07 13.91 1.38
N THR A 28 -7.91 14.16 1.97
CA THR A 28 -6.70 13.34 1.71
C THR A 28 -6.81 11.94 2.30
N GLN A 29 -7.53 11.78 3.42
CA GLN A 29 -7.79 10.47 4.01
C GLN A 29 -8.68 9.64 3.09
N ILE A 30 -9.76 10.23 2.56
CA ILE A 30 -10.63 9.59 1.58
C ILE A 30 -9.82 9.23 0.33
N LEU A 31 -8.96 10.14 -0.15
CA LEU A 31 -8.11 9.89 -1.31
C LEU A 31 -7.18 8.70 -1.07
N ARG A 32 -6.53 8.60 0.10
CA ARG A 32 -5.69 7.46 0.48
C ARG A 32 -6.46 6.14 0.40
N ILE A 33 -7.68 6.11 0.96
CA ILE A 33 -8.54 4.93 0.93
C ILE A 33 -8.93 4.56 -0.52
N ILE A 34 -9.29 5.56 -1.34
CA ILE A 34 -9.63 5.33 -2.76
C ILE A 34 -8.43 4.75 -3.52
N PHE A 35 -7.22 5.30 -3.34
CA PHE A 35 -6.01 4.75 -3.98
C PHE A 35 -5.66 3.35 -3.47
N GLY A 36 -5.84 3.07 -2.17
CA GLY A 36 -5.64 1.75 -1.59
C GLY A 36 -6.61 0.71 -2.16
N ILE A 37 -7.91 1.04 -2.22
CA ILE A 37 -8.91 0.17 -2.86
C ILE A 37 -8.62 0.04 -4.36
N GLY A 38 -8.20 1.12 -5.01
CA GLY A 38 -7.88 1.16 -6.43
C GLY A 38 -6.76 0.19 -6.81
N ILE A 39 -5.63 0.19 -6.08
CA ILE A 39 -4.54 -0.76 -6.34
C ILE A 39 -4.97 -2.20 -6.05
N PHE A 40 -5.79 -2.42 -5.02
CA PHE A 40 -6.31 -3.74 -4.70
C PHE A 40 -7.22 -4.29 -5.80
N LEU A 41 -8.18 -3.49 -6.28
CA LEU A 41 -9.07 -3.88 -7.37
C LEU A 41 -8.34 -4.07 -8.70
N PHE A 42 -7.32 -3.26 -8.97
CA PHE A 42 -6.47 -3.40 -10.16
C PHE A 42 -5.72 -4.75 -10.16
N LEU A 43 -5.15 -5.16 -9.03
CA LEU A 43 -4.50 -6.46 -8.92
C LEU A 43 -5.50 -7.62 -8.88
N ALA A 44 -6.66 -7.44 -8.24
CA ALA A 44 -7.71 -8.44 -8.19
C ALA A 44 -8.31 -8.71 -9.59
N SER A 45 -8.46 -7.70 -10.45
CA SER A 45 -8.90 -7.92 -11.84
C SER A 45 -7.83 -8.63 -12.67
N ALA A 46 -6.54 -8.36 -12.41
CA ALA A 46 -5.43 -9.07 -13.02
C ALA A 46 -5.29 -10.53 -12.52
N PHE A 47 -5.91 -10.88 -11.38
CA PHE A 47 -5.82 -12.22 -10.77
C PHE A 47 -6.28 -13.35 -11.69
N MET A 48 -7.35 -13.12 -12.47
CA MET A 48 -7.86 -14.11 -13.42
C MET A 48 -6.81 -14.51 -14.47
N PHE A 49 -5.86 -13.63 -14.77
CA PHE A 49 -4.78 -13.86 -15.74
C PHE A 49 -3.51 -14.42 -15.09
N LEU A 50 -3.30 -14.21 -13.78
CA LEU A 50 -2.08 -14.58 -13.05
C LEU A 50 -2.11 -15.97 -12.41
N GLY A 51 -3.31 -16.54 -12.21
CA GLY A 51 -3.48 -17.82 -11.52
C GLY A 51 -2.93 -17.81 -10.09
N PHE A 52 -2.50 -18.97 -9.58
CA PHE A 52 -2.12 -19.14 -8.16
C PHE A 52 -0.94 -18.24 -7.72
N LYS A 53 -0.07 -17.83 -8.65
CA LYS A 53 1.08 -16.94 -8.39
C LYS A 53 0.66 -15.51 -8.03
N GLY A 54 -0.50 -15.06 -8.51
CA GLY A 54 -1.04 -13.73 -8.20
C GLY A 54 -1.51 -13.56 -6.75
N TYR A 55 -1.75 -14.67 -6.03
CA TYR A 55 -2.27 -14.64 -4.67
C TYR A 55 -1.31 -13.92 -3.71
N LEU A 56 -0.01 -14.20 -3.84
CA LEU A 56 1.02 -13.62 -2.98
C LEU A 56 1.08 -12.09 -3.11
N ILE A 57 1.03 -11.56 -4.34
CA ILE A 57 1.09 -10.11 -4.59
C ILE A 57 -0.16 -9.41 -4.03
N ILE A 58 -1.34 -10.01 -4.20
CA ILE A 58 -2.61 -9.47 -3.68
C ILE A 58 -2.58 -9.44 -2.14
N SER A 59 -2.12 -10.50 -1.50
CA SER A 59 -1.98 -10.55 -0.05
C SER A 59 -1.00 -9.49 0.46
N LEU A 60 0.16 -9.31 -0.20
CA LEU A 60 1.11 -8.27 0.17
C LEU A 60 0.52 -6.86 0.05
N VAL A 61 -0.23 -6.58 -1.01
CA VAL A 61 -0.91 -5.28 -1.17
C VAL A 61 -1.98 -5.06 -0.12
N PHE A 62 -2.77 -6.09 0.22
CA PHE A 62 -3.72 -6.01 1.32
C PHE A 62 -3.03 -5.67 2.65
N PHE A 63 -1.92 -6.34 2.95
CA PHE A 63 -1.14 -6.05 4.15
C PHE A 63 -0.53 -4.64 4.14
N LEU A 64 -0.07 -4.16 2.98
CA LEU A 64 0.43 -2.80 2.85
C LEU A 64 -0.66 -1.78 3.19
N ILE A 65 -1.85 -1.95 2.63
CA ILE A 65 -2.99 -1.05 2.87
C ILE A 65 -3.35 -1.03 4.35
N ALA A 66 -3.52 -2.22 4.95
CA ALA A 66 -3.82 -2.34 6.37
C ALA A 66 -2.73 -1.68 7.24
N ASN A 67 -1.46 -1.90 6.92
CA ASN A 67 -0.34 -1.32 7.66
C ASN A 67 -0.33 0.21 7.58
N ILE A 68 -0.65 0.79 6.42
CA ILE A 68 -0.73 2.24 6.22
C ILE A 68 -1.92 2.84 6.97
N GLU A 69 -3.09 2.18 6.98
CA GLU A 69 -4.23 2.65 7.76
C GLU A 69 -3.98 2.58 9.28
N ILE A 70 -3.30 1.53 9.76
CA ILE A 70 -2.84 1.44 11.15
C ILE A 70 -1.82 2.55 11.45
N THR A 71 -0.93 2.87 10.50
CA THR A 71 0.03 3.98 10.63
C THR A 71 -0.70 5.30 10.81
N ALA A 72 -1.73 5.57 10.00
CA ALA A 72 -2.54 6.78 10.13
C ALA A 72 -3.24 6.85 11.51
N PHE A 73 -3.80 5.73 11.98
CA PHE A 73 -4.43 5.65 13.29
C PHE A 73 -3.41 5.91 14.42
N LYS A 74 -2.26 5.26 14.37
CA LYS A 74 -1.19 5.44 15.38
C LYS A 74 -0.57 6.84 15.34
N HIS A 75 -0.52 7.46 14.17
CA HIS A 75 -0.11 8.86 14.03
C HIS A 75 -1.06 9.79 14.77
N SER A 76 -2.37 9.60 14.63
CA SER A 76 -3.38 10.39 15.36
C SER A 76 -3.31 10.26 16.89
N ARG A 77 -2.67 9.19 17.38
CA ARG A 77 -2.46 8.89 18.81
C ARG A 77 -1.08 9.30 19.32
N ASN A 78 -0.23 9.91 18.49
CA ASN A 78 1.15 10.29 18.82
C ASN A 78 2.03 9.14 19.34
N ASP A 79 1.76 7.90 18.91
CA ASP A 79 2.51 6.70 19.32
C ASP A 79 3.77 6.54 18.45
N GLN A 80 4.84 7.25 18.80
CA GLN A 80 6.08 7.32 18.01
C GLN A 80 6.80 5.97 17.86
N LYS A 81 6.75 5.11 18.88
CA LYS A 81 7.37 3.78 18.82
C LYS A 81 6.65 2.90 17.80
N ALA A 82 5.32 2.86 17.84
CA ALA A 82 4.55 2.11 16.86
C ALA A 82 4.75 2.66 15.44
N LEU A 83 4.81 3.99 15.27
CA LEU A 83 5.05 4.61 13.96
C LEU A 83 6.35 4.17 13.31
N LEU A 84 7.45 4.12 14.06
CA LEU A 84 8.74 3.65 13.53
C LEU A 84 8.64 2.20 13.02
N ILE A 85 8.02 1.33 13.80
CA ILE A 85 7.83 -0.08 13.44
C ILE A 85 6.98 -0.20 12.16
N LEU A 86 5.85 0.50 12.11
CA LEU A 86 4.92 0.45 10.97
C LEU A 86 5.55 1.02 9.69
N ASN A 87 6.37 2.06 9.79
CA ASN A 87 7.12 2.60 8.66
C ASN A 87 8.17 1.60 8.14
N MET A 88 8.89 0.90 9.03
CA MET A 88 9.80 -0.17 8.62
C MET A 88 9.05 -1.31 7.91
N PHE A 89 7.88 -1.72 8.42
CA PHE A 89 7.03 -2.70 7.74
C PHE A 89 6.54 -2.21 6.38
N THR A 90 6.19 -0.92 6.25
CA THR A 90 5.76 -0.33 4.97
C THR A 90 6.86 -0.47 3.93
N ILE A 91 8.11 -0.16 4.31
CA ILE A 91 9.28 -0.29 3.42
C ILE A 91 9.50 -1.76 3.05
N ALA A 92 9.48 -2.66 4.03
CA ALA A 92 9.70 -4.09 3.80
C ALA A 92 8.64 -4.70 2.87
N ILE A 93 7.36 -4.44 3.12
CA ILE A 93 6.25 -4.93 2.28
C ILE A 93 6.35 -4.34 0.87
N THR A 94 6.68 -3.05 0.75
CA THR A 94 6.86 -2.38 -0.53
C THR A 94 7.96 -3.05 -1.36
N LEU A 95 9.11 -3.34 -0.75
CA LEU A 95 10.21 -4.06 -1.41
C LEU A 95 9.78 -5.46 -1.85
N LEU A 96 9.06 -6.20 -1.00
CA LEU A 96 8.53 -7.51 -1.35
C LEU A 96 7.54 -7.45 -2.52
N ILE A 97 6.68 -6.43 -2.59
CA ILE A 97 5.77 -6.22 -3.72
C ILE A 97 6.55 -5.95 -4.99
N ILE A 98 7.58 -5.10 -4.95
CA ILE A 98 8.42 -4.79 -6.12
C ILE A 98 9.09 -6.06 -6.65
N ILE A 99 9.77 -6.81 -5.77
CA ILE A 99 10.44 -8.07 -6.14
C ILE A 99 9.44 -9.07 -6.73
N SER A 100 8.32 -9.28 -6.04
CA SER A 100 7.28 -10.21 -6.48
C SER A 100 6.68 -9.77 -7.82
N SER A 101 6.53 -8.47 -8.05
CA SER A 101 6.03 -7.93 -9.32
C SER A 101 6.98 -8.21 -10.48
N PHE A 102 8.30 -8.19 -10.28
CA PHE A 102 9.25 -8.55 -11.35
C PHE A 102 9.34 -10.07 -11.59
N VAL A 103 9.10 -10.88 -10.56
CA VAL A 103 9.19 -12.35 -10.67
C VAL A 103 7.92 -12.97 -11.27
N TYR A 104 6.74 -12.41 -10.97
CA TYR A 104 5.46 -13.05 -11.26
C TYR A 104 4.55 -12.31 -12.28
N LEU A 105 4.90 -11.09 -12.71
CA LEU A 105 4.01 -10.13 -13.41
C LEU A 105 4.69 -9.43 -14.59
#